data_AF-A0A851XRM4-F1
#
_entry.id   AF-A0A851XRM4-F1
#
_cell.length_a   1.000
_cell.length_b   1.000
_cell.length_c   1.000
_cell.angle_alpha   90.00
_cell.angle_beta   90.00
_cell.angle_gamma   90.00
#
_symmetry.space_group_name_H-M   'P 1'
#
loop_
_entity.id
_entity.type
_entity.pdbx_description
1 polymer ?
#
loop_
_entity_poly.entity_id
_entity_poly.type
_entity_poly.pdbx_seq_one_letter_code
_entity_poly.pdbx_strand_id
1 'polypeptide(L)'
;HVNPKKQTIGNSCKACGYRGMLDTNHKLCTFILKNPPESGDTGTGKKEKEKKNRKGKDKENGSVSSNETLPPPPSEEITPPQVVEEEDDDDWGEDTTEEAQRRRMDEISDHAKNLTLSEDLERTTEERVNILFDFVKKKKEEGVIDTSDKDIVAEAERLDVKAMGPLVLTEVLFDEKIREQIRKYRRHFLRFCHNNKKAQRYLLHGFECVVAMHQSQLISKIPHILKEMYDADLLEEEVILGWAEKASKKYVAKELAKEIRVKAEPFIKWLKEAEEESSGNEEEDEDENIEVVYSATASVPTVETVKPANNKDDDIDIDAI
;
A
#
# COMPACT_ATOMS: atom_id res chain seq x y z
N HIS A 1 3.59 15.37 -25.77
CA HIS A 1 4.68 16.31 -26.08
C HIS A 1 6.01 15.71 -25.62
N VAL A 2 7.08 15.89 -26.39
CA VAL A 2 8.41 15.33 -26.08
C VAL A 2 9.42 16.48 -26.12
N ASN A 3 10.28 16.59 -25.11
CA ASN A 3 11.35 17.57 -25.06
C ASN A 3 12.71 16.86 -24.87
N PRO A 4 13.41 16.52 -25.97
CA PRO A 4 14.68 15.80 -25.90
C PRO A 4 15.76 16.55 -25.09
N LYS A 5 15.76 17.89 -25.13
CA LYS A 5 16.74 18.71 -24.39
C LYS A 5 16.53 18.69 -22.88
N LYS A 6 15.31 18.46 -22.42
CA LYS A 6 14.95 18.35 -21.00
C LYS A 6 14.67 16.89 -20.58
N GLN A 7 15.02 15.91 -21.41
CA GLN A 7 14.78 14.47 -21.21
C GLN A 7 13.36 14.12 -20.69
N THR A 8 12.35 14.90 -21.10
CA THR A 8 11.00 14.84 -20.53
C THR A 8 9.96 14.53 -21.59
N ILE A 9 9.02 13.67 -21.22
CA ILE A 9 7.85 13.30 -22.02
C ILE A 9 6.62 13.66 -21.18
N GLY A 10 5.61 14.23 -21.82
CA GLY A 10 4.31 14.41 -21.19
C GLY A 10 3.16 14.06 -22.12
N ASN A 11 2.08 13.58 -21.54
CA ASN A 11 0.86 13.25 -22.26
C ASN A 11 -0.04 14.49 -22.41
N SER A 12 -1.11 14.34 -23.19
CA SER A 12 -2.16 15.35 -23.30
C SER A 12 -3.48 14.66 -23.67
N CYS A 13 -4.45 14.66 -22.77
CA CYS A 13 -5.75 14.08 -23.02
C CYS A 13 -6.57 14.99 -23.94
N LYS A 14 -7.09 14.46 -25.04
CA LYS A 14 -7.92 15.23 -25.99
C LYS A 14 -9.39 15.38 -25.54
N ALA A 15 -9.85 14.55 -24.60
CA ALA A 15 -11.21 14.61 -24.06
C ALA A 15 -11.36 15.65 -22.94
N CYS A 16 -10.44 15.69 -21.97
CA CYS A 16 -10.50 16.62 -20.83
C CYS A 16 -9.43 17.73 -20.84
N GLY A 17 -8.54 17.78 -21.83
CA GLY A 17 -7.49 18.79 -21.94
C GLY A 17 -6.31 18.65 -20.97
N TYR A 18 -6.37 17.71 -20.02
CA TYR A 18 -5.30 17.46 -19.04
C TYR A 18 -3.94 17.21 -19.71
N ARG A 19 -2.88 17.79 -19.14
CA ARG A 19 -1.48 17.57 -19.54
C ARG A 19 -0.68 17.13 -18.33
N GLY A 20 -0.26 15.88 -18.32
CA GLY A 20 0.63 15.32 -17.29
C GLY A 20 2.04 15.10 -17.83
N MET A 21 2.98 14.92 -16.93
CA MET A 21 4.29 14.35 -17.25
C MET A 21 4.21 12.82 -17.12
N LEU A 22 4.91 12.10 -18.00
CA LEU A 22 5.09 10.65 -17.89
C LEU A 22 6.39 10.37 -17.14
N ASP A 23 6.38 9.30 -16.33
CA ASP A 23 7.59 8.84 -15.63
C ASP A 23 8.66 8.45 -16.65
N THR A 24 9.86 9.02 -16.49
CA THR A 24 11.01 8.83 -17.37
C THR A 24 11.73 7.50 -17.16
N ASN A 25 11.47 6.79 -16.05
CA ASN A 25 12.18 5.55 -15.70
C ASN A 25 11.79 4.33 -16.55
N HIS A 26 10.68 4.38 -17.29
CA HIS A 26 10.25 3.26 -18.12
C HIS A 26 11.09 3.12 -19.40
N LYS A 27 11.47 1.89 -19.78
CA LYS A 27 12.30 1.61 -20.97
C LYS A 27 11.77 2.24 -22.28
N LEU A 28 10.45 2.35 -22.41
CA LEU A 28 9.78 3.00 -23.55
C LEU A 28 10.10 4.50 -23.64
N CYS A 29 10.26 5.20 -22.52
CA CYS A 29 10.55 6.63 -22.49
C CYS A 29 11.93 6.92 -23.07
N THR A 30 12.93 6.09 -22.76
CA THR A 30 14.25 6.12 -23.38
C THR A 30 14.20 5.90 -24.89
N PHE A 31 13.28 5.05 -25.38
CA PHE A 31 13.09 4.84 -26.82
C PHE A 31 12.44 6.04 -27.51
N ILE A 32 11.40 6.65 -26.90
CA ILE A 32 10.71 7.84 -27.40
C ILE A 32 11.64 9.08 -27.39
N LEU A 33 12.55 9.20 -26.43
CA LEU A 33 13.53 10.29 -26.40
C LEU A 33 14.60 10.15 -27.51
N LYS A 34 14.94 8.92 -27.90
CA LYS A 34 15.87 8.62 -29.01
C LYS A 34 15.20 8.71 -30.39
N ASN A 35 13.91 8.34 -30.47
CA ASN A 35 13.09 8.38 -31.67
C ASN A 35 11.82 9.21 -31.39
N PRO A 36 11.91 10.55 -31.37
CA PRO A 36 10.74 11.39 -31.13
C PRO A 36 9.69 11.17 -32.23
N PRO A 37 8.40 11.02 -31.88
CA PRO A 37 7.35 10.79 -32.86
C PRO A 37 7.26 11.96 -33.84
N GLU A 38 7.03 11.65 -35.11
CA GLU A 38 6.94 12.67 -36.17
C GLU A 38 5.87 13.72 -35.83
N SER A 39 6.20 14.98 -36.09
CA SER A 39 5.33 16.11 -35.75
C SER A 39 4.14 16.17 -36.69
N GLY A 40 3.07 15.45 -36.34
CA GLY A 40 1.80 15.44 -37.08
C GLY A 40 1.15 16.83 -37.10
N ASP A 41 1.44 17.62 -38.12
CA ASP A 41 0.74 18.87 -38.42
C ASP A 41 -0.71 18.55 -38.80
N THR A 42 -1.62 18.86 -37.89
CA THR A 42 -3.07 18.96 -38.16
C THR A 42 -3.59 20.35 -37.79
N GLY A 43 -2.87 21.36 -38.28
CA GLY A 43 -3.40 22.60 -38.86
C GLY A 43 -4.56 23.33 -38.19
N THR A 44 -4.23 24.48 -37.58
CA THR A 44 -5.02 25.71 -37.80
C THR A 44 -4.10 26.93 -37.90
N GLY A 45 -4.11 27.63 -39.04
CA GLY A 45 -3.85 29.09 -39.06
C GLY A 45 -2.45 29.60 -39.40
N LYS A 46 -1.85 29.16 -40.52
CA LYS A 46 -0.72 29.89 -41.13
C LYS A 46 -1.25 31.15 -41.83
N LYS A 47 -1.07 32.35 -41.23
CA LYS A 47 -1.30 33.63 -41.93
C LYS A 47 0.02 34.21 -42.43
N GLU A 48 0.02 34.64 -43.69
CA GLU A 48 1.22 35.08 -44.41
C GLU A 48 1.86 36.35 -43.85
N LYS A 49 3.16 36.48 -44.12
CA LYS A 49 3.99 37.61 -43.74
C LYS A 49 4.36 38.40 -44.99
N GLU A 50 3.43 39.21 -45.50
CA GLU A 50 3.72 40.08 -46.65
C GLU A 50 4.42 41.37 -46.20
N LYS A 51 5.59 41.66 -46.77
CA LYS A 51 6.30 42.94 -46.60
C LYS A 51 5.89 43.90 -47.71
N LYS A 52 5.36 45.08 -47.37
CA LYS A 52 5.37 46.23 -48.28
C LYS A 52 5.74 47.52 -47.56
N ASN A 53 6.57 48.32 -48.20
CA ASN A 53 7.30 49.44 -47.60
C ASN A 53 6.98 50.74 -48.35
N ARG A 54 6.51 51.79 -47.64
CA ARG A 54 6.80 53.22 -47.92
C ARG A 54 6.06 54.21 -46.99
N LYS A 55 6.83 54.85 -46.09
CA LYS A 55 7.01 56.32 -45.94
C LYS A 55 5.77 57.25 -45.97
N GLY A 56 5.46 57.91 -44.83
CA GLY A 56 4.80 59.23 -44.87
C GLY A 56 4.06 59.81 -43.63
N LYS A 57 4.81 60.45 -42.71
CA LYS A 57 4.49 61.74 -42.05
C LYS A 57 3.58 61.87 -40.78
N ASP A 58 4.26 62.27 -39.68
CA ASP A 58 3.93 63.17 -38.54
C ASP A 58 2.58 63.16 -37.80
N LYS A 59 2.60 62.80 -36.50
CA LYS A 59 2.63 63.71 -35.31
C LYS A 59 2.61 62.87 -33.99
N GLU A 60 3.62 62.97 -33.11
CA GLU A 60 3.69 63.87 -31.92
C GLU A 60 2.68 63.42 -30.83
N ASN A 61 3.02 63.01 -29.59
CA ASN A 61 4.11 63.28 -28.63
C ASN A 61 4.59 61.94 -27.97
N GLY A 62 5.71 61.79 -27.25
CA GLY A 62 6.63 62.76 -26.63
C GLY A 62 7.10 62.22 -25.27
N SER A 63 8.08 61.32 -25.25
CA SER A 63 8.65 60.67 -24.05
C SER A 63 9.96 61.35 -23.63
N VAL A 64 10.26 61.48 -22.31
CA VAL A 64 11.44 60.90 -21.61
C VAL A 64 11.56 61.36 -20.14
N SER A 65 12.40 60.65 -19.38
CA SER A 65 12.83 60.82 -17.98
C SER A 65 13.96 61.85 -17.76
N SER A 66 14.14 62.29 -16.49
CA SER A 66 15.41 62.51 -15.75
C SER A 66 15.73 63.93 -15.18
N ASN A 67 15.99 64.00 -13.86
CA ASN A 67 17.06 64.70 -13.07
C ASN A 67 17.80 65.94 -13.64
N GLU A 68 18.22 67.01 -12.92
CA GLU A 68 18.20 67.52 -11.51
C GLU A 68 18.40 69.07 -11.45
N THR A 69 18.30 69.73 -10.27
CA THR A 69 19.37 70.56 -9.59
C THR A 69 18.81 71.67 -8.63
N LEU A 70 19.48 71.93 -7.49
CA LEU A 70 19.09 72.76 -6.30
C LEU A 70 19.61 74.25 -6.35
N PRO A 71 19.80 75.13 -5.28
CA PRO A 71 20.24 74.92 -3.87
C PRO A 71 19.47 75.69 -2.70
N PRO A 72 19.95 76.73 -1.92
CA PRO A 72 19.57 76.96 -0.49
C PRO A 72 19.05 78.43 -0.22
N PRO A 73 19.17 79.13 0.96
CA PRO A 73 19.49 78.84 2.40
C PRO A 73 18.40 79.45 3.38
N PRO A 74 18.60 79.78 4.71
CA PRO A 74 19.67 79.50 5.69
C PRO A 74 19.19 78.84 7.04
N SER A 75 20.04 78.87 8.06
CA SER A 75 20.17 78.00 9.25
C SER A 75 19.67 78.54 10.61
N GLU A 76 19.31 77.63 11.54
CA GLU A 76 19.45 77.80 13.01
C GLU A 76 19.95 76.49 13.68
N GLU A 77 20.53 76.60 14.88
CA GLU A 77 21.36 75.59 15.56
C GLU A 77 20.55 74.63 16.46
N ILE A 78 20.89 73.32 16.46
CA ILE A 78 20.54 72.40 17.57
C ILE A 78 21.72 71.47 17.87
N THR A 79 22.15 71.45 19.13
CA THR A 79 23.24 70.62 19.67
C THR A 79 22.90 69.13 19.75
N PRO A 80 23.89 68.21 19.64
CA PRO A 80 23.65 66.77 19.78
C PRO A 80 23.27 66.40 21.23
N PRO A 81 22.21 65.60 21.45
CA PRO A 81 21.89 65.09 22.78
C PRO A 81 22.89 64.03 23.21
N GLN A 82 23.21 64.10 24.49
CA GLN A 82 24.24 63.38 25.20
C GLN A 82 23.93 61.87 25.25
N VAL A 83 24.98 61.05 25.22
CA VAL A 83 24.89 59.60 25.46
C VAL A 83 24.32 59.34 26.85
N VAL A 84 23.19 58.62 26.89
CA VAL A 84 22.80 57.81 28.04
C VAL A 84 23.17 56.37 27.72
N GLU A 85 24.08 55.82 28.53
CA GLU A 85 24.36 54.39 28.53
C GLU A 85 23.20 53.72 29.28
N GLU A 86 22.24 53.18 28.54
CA GLU A 86 21.33 52.16 29.07
C GLU A 86 21.81 50.80 28.57
N GLU A 87 22.21 49.96 29.52
CA GLU A 87 22.59 48.56 29.29
C GLU A 87 21.33 47.78 28.87
N ASP A 88 21.16 47.56 27.57
CA ASP A 88 20.24 46.55 27.04
C ASP A 88 20.99 45.73 25.99
N ASP A 89 21.91 44.89 26.49
CA ASP A 89 22.60 43.85 25.72
C ASP A 89 21.60 42.72 25.49
N ASP A 90 20.63 42.99 24.59
CA ASP A 90 19.55 42.08 24.19
C ASP A 90 20.18 40.91 23.44
N ASP A 91 20.60 39.90 24.22
CA ASP A 91 21.33 38.70 23.78
C ASP A 91 20.43 37.83 22.87
N TRP A 92 20.40 38.21 21.59
CA TRP A 92 19.89 37.41 20.48
C TRP A 92 20.83 36.26 20.10
N GLY A 93 21.79 35.91 20.94
CA GLY A 93 22.54 34.68 20.86
C GLY A 93 21.63 33.49 21.19
N GLU A 94 21.42 32.63 20.20
CA GLU A 94 20.88 31.30 20.48
C GLU A 94 21.75 30.64 21.56
N ASP A 95 21.13 30.11 22.61
CA ASP A 95 21.80 29.41 23.70
C ASP A 95 22.46 28.12 23.17
N THR A 96 23.69 28.26 22.65
CA THR A 96 24.47 27.23 21.97
C THR A 96 25.23 26.32 22.94
N THR A 97 24.76 26.23 24.18
CA THR A 97 25.23 25.22 25.14
C THR A 97 25.08 23.82 24.50
N GLU A 98 26.15 23.02 24.47
CA GLU A 98 26.18 21.71 23.79
C GLU A 98 25.04 20.78 24.25
N GLU A 99 24.59 20.93 25.51
CA GLU A 99 23.45 20.22 26.07
C GLU A 99 22.11 20.65 25.46
N ALA A 100 21.90 21.94 25.17
CA ALA A 100 20.70 22.44 24.51
C ALA A 100 20.66 22.03 23.02
N GLN A 101 21.81 22.04 22.34
CA GLN A 101 21.94 21.51 20.98
C GLN A 101 21.71 19.99 20.94
N ARG A 102 22.25 19.25 21.93
CA ARG A 102 22.01 17.80 22.04
C ARG A 102 20.54 17.49 22.33
N ARG A 103 19.88 18.21 23.24
CA ARG A 103 18.43 18.06 23.48
C ARG A 103 17.60 18.34 22.22
N ARG A 104 17.91 19.39 21.46
CA ARG A 104 17.26 19.64 20.15
C ARG A 104 17.54 18.53 19.15
N MET A 105 18.77 17.99 19.09
CA MET A 105 19.09 16.87 18.22
C MET A 105 18.44 15.55 18.66
N ASP A 106 18.30 15.30 19.97
CA ASP A 106 17.62 14.12 20.51
C ASP A 106 16.10 14.23 20.30
N GLU A 107 15.49 15.40 20.52
CA GLU A 107 14.07 15.67 20.18
C GLU A 107 13.81 15.49 18.67
N ILE A 108 14.70 16.00 17.81
CA ILE A 108 14.62 15.79 16.35
C ILE A 108 14.84 14.32 16.00
N SER A 109 15.75 13.61 16.68
CA SER A 109 16.06 12.20 16.47
C SER A 109 14.89 11.30 16.87
N ASP A 110 14.27 11.54 18.02
CA ASP A 110 13.11 10.78 18.50
C ASP A 110 11.85 11.10 17.67
N HIS A 111 11.65 12.37 17.30
CA HIS A 111 10.61 12.74 16.34
C HIS A 111 10.86 12.12 14.94
N ALA A 112 12.11 12.00 14.50
CA ALA A 112 12.48 11.33 13.25
C ALA A 112 12.28 9.80 13.32
N LYS A 113 12.66 9.14 14.43
CA LYS A 113 12.38 7.70 14.65
C LYS A 113 10.88 7.43 14.57
N ASN A 114 10.09 8.22 15.30
CA ASN A 114 8.62 8.13 15.33
C ASN A 114 7.95 8.47 13.98
N LEU A 115 8.67 9.12 13.06
CA LEU A 115 8.26 9.35 11.66
C LEU A 115 8.75 8.28 10.67
N THR A 116 9.76 7.49 11.01
CA THR A 116 10.48 6.64 10.04
C THR A 116 10.23 5.14 10.24
N LEU A 117 10.04 4.68 11.48
CA LEU A 117 9.70 3.27 11.80
C LEU A 117 8.70 3.26 12.95
N SER A 118 7.49 2.73 12.72
CA SER A 118 6.62 2.37 13.83
C SER A 118 7.14 1.09 14.47
N GLU A 119 7.35 1.09 15.79
CA GLU A 119 7.88 -0.02 16.60
C GLU A 119 7.22 -1.39 16.31
N ASP A 120 5.96 -1.39 15.89
CA ASP A 120 5.23 -2.59 15.48
C ASP A 120 5.80 -3.27 14.22
N LEU A 121 6.48 -2.57 13.32
CA LEU A 121 7.09 -3.15 12.11
C LEU A 121 8.35 -3.96 12.44
N GLU A 122 9.02 -3.67 13.55
CA GLU A 122 10.17 -4.44 14.05
C GLU A 122 9.75 -5.76 14.72
N ARG A 123 8.45 -5.94 14.99
CA ARG A 123 7.88 -7.16 15.57
C ARG A 123 7.71 -8.27 14.54
N THR A 124 7.65 -9.50 15.02
CA THR A 124 7.44 -10.68 14.17
C THR A 124 6.09 -10.61 13.44
N THR A 125 6.00 -11.25 12.28
CA THR A 125 4.75 -11.28 11.48
C THR A 125 3.57 -11.84 12.29
N GLU A 126 3.81 -12.79 13.20
CA GLU A 126 2.79 -13.33 14.11
C GLU A 126 2.26 -12.25 15.07
N GLU A 127 3.13 -11.51 15.74
CA GLU A 127 2.75 -10.42 16.64
C GLU A 127 1.98 -9.31 15.89
N ARG A 128 2.38 -8.98 14.65
CA ARG A 128 1.66 -8.01 13.81
C ARG A 128 0.25 -8.50 13.44
N VAL A 129 0.08 -9.79 13.14
CA VAL A 129 -1.25 -10.40 12.93
C VAL A 129 -2.08 -10.42 14.22
N ASN A 130 -1.47 -10.71 15.37
CA ASN A 130 -2.14 -10.69 16.67
C ASN A 130 -2.65 -9.28 17.04
N ILE A 131 -1.87 -8.24 16.79
CA ILE A 131 -2.30 -6.83 16.99
C ILE A 131 -3.51 -6.50 16.11
N LEU A 132 -3.50 -6.93 14.83
CA LEU A 132 -4.64 -6.75 13.93
C LEU A 132 -5.87 -7.54 14.43
N PHE A 133 -5.68 -8.76 14.94
CA PHE A 133 -6.75 -9.56 15.52
C PHE A 133 -7.42 -8.87 16.71
N ASP A 134 -6.63 -8.40 17.68
CA ASP A 134 -7.15 -7.65 18.83
C ASP A 134 -7.84 -6.35 18.42
N PHE A 135 -7.33 -5.64 17.40
CA PHE A 135 -7.99 -4.45 16.85
C PHE A 135 -9.36 -4.78 16.26
N VAL A 136 -9.46 -5.80 15.40
CA VAL A 136 -10.74 -6.21 14.77
C VAL A 136 -11.72 -6.74 15.82
N LYS A 137 -11.24 -7.51 16.81
CA LYS A 137 -12.04 -7.99 17.94
C LYS A 137 -12.60 -6.83 18.77
N LYS A 138 -11.77 -5.85 19.13
CA LYS A 138 -12.22 -4.63 19.81
C LYS A 138 -13.27 -3.87 19.01
N LYS A 139 -13.11 -3.75 17.68
CA LYS A 139 -14.11 -3.12 16.80
C LYS A 139 -15.45 -3.88 16.73
N LYS A 140 -15.43 -5.21 16.89
CA LYS A 140 -16.63 -6.04 17.03
C LYS A 140 -17.31 -5.82 18.39
N GLU A 141 -16.54 -5.77 19.48
CA GLU A 141 -17.04 -5.52 20.85
C GLU A 141 -17.61 -4.11 21.01
N GLU A 142 -17.00 -3.09 20.39
CA GLU A 142 -17.51 -1.71 20.30
C GLU A 142 -18.78 -1.58 19.43
N GLY A 143 -19.15 -2.61 18.66
CA GLY A 143 -20.32 -2.59 17.76
C GLY A 143 -20.17 -1.72 16.51
N VAL A 144 -19.02 -1.08 16.29
CA VAL A 144 -18.75 -0.17 15.16
C VAL A 144 -18.21 -0.88 13.91
N ILE A 145 -18.03 -2.20 13.99
CA ILE A 145 -17.44 -3.04 12.93
C ILE A 145 -18.08 -2.82 11.56
N ASP A 146 -19.40 -2.61 11.47
CA ASP A 146 -20.14 -2.44 10.21
C ASP A 146 -19.73 -1.21 9.40
N THR A 147 -19.06 -0.23 10.03
CA THR A 147 -18.57 1.02 9.41
C THR A 147 -17.04 1.16 9.37
N SER A 148 -16.31 0.36 10.16
CA SER A 148 -14.84 0.42 10.23
C SER A 148 -14.12 -0.37 9.13
N ASP A 149 -14.77 -0.62 7.99
CA ASP A 149 -14.16 -1.34 6.85
C ASP A 149 -12.93 -0.64 6.27
N LYS A 150 -12.79 0.68 6.43
CA LYS A 150 -11.59 1.42 6.05
C LYS A 150 -10.50 1.36 7.13
N ASP A 151 -10.89 1.50 8.38
CA ASP A 151 -9.98 1.56 9.53
C ASP A 151 -9.19 0.25 9.66
N ILE A 152 -9.85 -0.90 9.47
CA ILE A 152 -9.22 -2.22 9.52
C ILE A 152 -8.21 -2.41 8.37
N VAL A 153 -8.48 -1.86 7.19
CA VAL A 153 -7.54 -1.90 6.05
C VAL A 153 -6.34 -1.01 6.31
N ALA A 154 -6.55 0.20 6.84
CA ALA A 154 -5.48 1.12 7.21
C ALA A 154 -4.58 0.53 8.31
N GLU A 155 -5.14 -0.16 9.30
CA GLU A 155 -4.37 -0.84 10.35
C GLU A 155 -3.59 -2.05 9.81
N ALA A 156 -4.19 -2.84 8.92
CA ALA A 156 -3.50 -3.96 8.26
C ALA A 156 -2.40 -3.50 7.27
N GLU A 157 -2.54 -2.30 6.69
CA GLU A 157 -1.50 -1.62 5.91
C GLU A 157 -0.38 -1.08 6.80
N ARG A 158 -0.72 -0.47 7.95
CA ARG A 158 0.24 0.03 8.95
C ARG A 158 1.13 -1.09 9.52
N LEU A 159 0.55 -2.27 9.71
CA LEU A 159 1.21 -3.45 10.27
C LEU A 159 1.89 -4.34 9.20
N ASP A 160 1.86 -3.96 7.92
CA ASP A 160 2.36 -4.73 6.78
C ASP A 160 1.91 -6.21 6.78
N VAL A 161 0.61 -6.42 7.04
CA VAL A 161 -0.06 -7.74 7.05
C VAL A 161 -1.35 -7.71 6.23
N LYS A 162 -1.45 -6.80 5.26
CA LYS A 162 -2.66 -6.56 4.44
C LYS A 162 -3.21 -7.84 3.80
N ALA A 163 -2.36 -8.74 3.33
CA ALA A 163 -2.81 -10.00 2.73
C ALA A 163 -3.48 -10.94 3.75
N MET A 164 -3.10 -10.89 5.02
CA MET A 164 -3.59 -11.76 6.09
C MET A 164 -4.90 -11.25 6.70
N GLY A 165 -5.32 -10.02 6.38
CA GLY A 165 -6.56 -9.40 6.84
C GLY A 165 -7.81 -10.29 6.71
N PRO A 166 -8.07 -10.97 5.58
CA PRO A 166 -9.20 -11.88 5.45
C PRO A 166 -9.20 -13.06 6.44
N LEU A 167 -8.04 -13.63 6.79
CA LEU A 167 -7.93 -14.71 7.78
C LEU A 167 -8.36 -14.23 9.18
N VAL A 168 -7.91 -13.03 9.57
CA VAL A 168 -8.35 -12.37 10.81
C VAL A 168 -9.85 -12.06 10.76
N LEU A 169 -10.34 -11.54 9.64
CA LEU A 169 -11.77 -11.22 9.47
C LEU A 169 -12.65 -12.48 9.54
N THR A 170 -12.24 -13.62 8.98
CA THR A 170 -13.04 -14.85 9.09
C THR A 170 -13.14 -15.34 10.53
N GLU A 171 -12.04 -15.34 11.29
CA GLU A 171 -12.02 -15.80 12.68
C GLU A 171 -12.87 -14.90 13.60
N VAL A 172 -12.88 -13.59 13.34
CA VAL A 172 -13.65 -12.63 14.16
C VAL A 172 -15.10 -12.50 13.70
N LEU A 173 -15.42 -12.61 12.41
CA LEU A 173 -16.75 -12.25 11.87
C LEU A 173 -17.64 -13.43 11.47
N PHE A 174 -17.09 -14.64 11.26
CA PHE A 174 -17.87 -15.78 10.80
C PHE A 174 -18.17 -16.79 11.92
N ASP A 175 -19.36 -17.40 11.84
CA ASP A 175 -19.82 -18.50 12.69
C ASP A 175 -20.62 -19.52 11.84
N GLU A 176 -21.54 -20.29 12.44
CA GLU A 176 -22.40 -21.23 11.70
C GLU A 176 -23.30 -20.59 10.62
N LYS A 177 -23.44 -19.26 10.64
CA LYS A 177 -24.23 -18.43 9.71
C LYS A 177 -23.36 -17.69 8.68
N ILE A 178 -22.15 -18.19 8.40
CA ILE A 178 -21.22 -17.69 7.38
C ILE A 178 -21.88 -17.20 6.08
N ARG A 179 -22.92 -17.88 5.58
CA ARG A 179 -23.70 -17.47 4.39
C ARG A 179 -24.36 -16.09 4.50
N GLU A 180 -24.93 -15.76 5.65
CA GLU A 180 -25.53 -14.44 5.91
C GLU A 180 -24.42 -13.39 6.13
N GLN A 181 -23.34 -13.79 6.78
CA GLN A 181 -22.21 -12.92 7.12
C GLN A 181 -21.36 -12.54 5.91
N ILE A 182 -21.16 -13.43 4.93
CA ILE A 182 -20.54 -13.10 3.63
C ILE A 182 -21.27 -11.93 2.97
N ARG A 183 -22.62 -11.96 2.98
CA ARG A 183 -23.43 -10.87 2.41
C ARG A 183 -23.31 -9.59 3.24
N LYS A 184 -23.36 -9.68 4.58
CA LYS A 184 -23.26 -8.52 5.48
C LYS A 184 -21.90 -7.82 5.40
N TYR A 185 -20.81 -8.60 5.46
CA TYR A 185 -19.43 -8.12 5.51
C TYR A 185 -18.72 -8.13 4.15
N ARG A 186 -19.44 -8.34 3.04
CA ARG A 186 -18.86 -8.32 1.66
C ARG A 186 -17.93 -7.13 1.45
N ARG A 187 -18.33 -5.94 1.92
CA ARG A 187 -17.53 -4.70 1.76
C ARG A 187 -16.17 -4.77 2.46
N HIS A 188 -16.10 -5.41 3.62
CA HIS A 188 -14.88 -5.59 4.40
C HIS A 188 -13.90 -6.51 3.66
N PHE A 189 -14.36 -7.71 3.28
CA PHE A 189 -13.54 -8.67 2.54
C PHE A 189 -13.11 -8.15 1.17
N LEU A 190 -14.02 -7.51 0.41
CA LEU A 190 -13.73 -7.00 -0.93
C LEU A 190 -12.58 -5.96 -0.94
N ARG A 191 -12.40 -5.16 0.13
CA ARG A 191 -11.26 -4.23 0.22
C ARG A 191 -9.90 -4.91 0.32
N PHE A 192 -9.86 -6.14 0.84
CA PHE A 192 -8.65 -6.94 0.94
C PHE A 192 -8.44 -7.82 -0.29
N CYS A 193 -9.51 -8.45 -0.78
CA CYS A 193 -9.46 -9.47 -1.83
C CYS A 193 -9.40 -8.91 -3.25
N HIS A 194 -9.89 -7.69 -3.52
CA HIS A 194 -9.95 -7.13 -4.87
C HIS A 194 -8.55 -6.98 -5.51
N ASN A 195 -8.32 -7.68 -6.63
CA ASN A 195 -7.03 -7.80 -7.34
C ASN A 195 -5.88 -8.33 -6.47
N ASN A 196 -6.16 -9.12 -5.42
CA ASN A 196 -5.17 -9.61 -4.47
C ASN A 196 -5.32 -11.12 -4.22
N LYS A 197 -4.72 -11.92 -5.09
CA LYS A 197 -4.71 -13.38 -5.02
C LYS A 197 -4.20 -13.91 -3.67
N LYS A 198 -3.16 -13.29 -3.10
CA LYS A 198 -2.60 -13.69 -1.79
C LYS A 198 -3.64 -13.53 -0.67
N ALA A 199 -4.39 -12.42 -0.65
CA ALA A 199 -5.50 -12.22 0.29
C ALA A 199 -6.66 -13.20 0.08
N GLN A 200 -6.94 -13.58 -1.16
CA GLN A 200 -7.94 -14.62 -1.48
C GLN A 200 -7.49 -16.02 -1.00
N ARG A 201 -6.19 -16.36 -1.10
CA ARG A 201 -5.61 -17.58 -0.50
C ARG A 201 -5.82 -17.59 1.03
N TYR A 202 -5.57 -16.47 1.71
CA TYR A 202 -5.84 -16.35 3.15
C TYR A 202 -7.34 -16.43 3.51
N LEU A 203 -8.24 -15.90 2.67
CA LEU A 203 -9.69 -16.07 2.85
C LEU A 203 -10.11 -17.54 2.77
N LEU A 204 -9.54 -18.32 1.84
CA LEU A 204 -9.80 -19.76 1.74
C LEU A 204 -9.28 -20.54 2.94
N HIS A 205 -8.12 -20.18 3.50
CA HIS A 205 -7.62 -20.76 4.74
C HIS A 205 -8.48 -20.39 5.96
N GLY A 206 -8.95 -19.15 6.03
CA GLY A 206 -9.91 -18.71 7.03
C GLY A 206 -11.24 -19.46 6.96
N PHE A 207 -11.72 -19.74 5.74
CA PHE A 207 -12.87 -20.60 5.50
C PHE A 207 -12.62 -22.05 5.97
N GLU A 208 -11.44 -22.63 5.71
CA GLU A 208 -11.06 -23.95 6.23
C GLU A 208 -11.13 -23.98 7.78
N CYS A 209 -10.62 -22.95 8.46
CA CYS A 209 -10.70 -22.82 9.93
C CYS A 209 -12.15 -22.75 10.44
N VAL A 210 -13.01 -21.91 9.84
CA VAL A 210 -14.42 -21.78 10.25
C VAL A 210 -15.18 -23.09 10.04
N VAL A 211 -14.89 -23.83 8.96
CA VAL A 211 -15.43 -25.18 8.76
C VAL A 211 -14.91 -26.16 9.82
N ALA A 212 -13.65 -26.06 10.24
CA ALA A 212 -13.09 -26.90 11.30
C ALA A 212 -13.76 -26.68 12.68
N MET A 213 -14.15 -25.44 12.98
CA MET A 213 -14.92 -25.10 14.20
C MET A 213 -16.37 -25.60 14.15
N HIS A 214 -17.01 -25.55 12.97
CA HIS A 214 -18.45 -25.83 12.81
C HIS A 214 -18.78 -26.99 11.85
N GLN A 215 -17.94 -28.03 11.84
CA GLN A 215 -17.98 -29.15 10.87
C GLN A 215 -19.39 -29.72 10.65
N SER A 216 -20.10 -30.05 11.73
CA SER A 216 -21.44 -30.65 11.68
C SER A 216 -22.50 -29.80 10.97
N GLN A 217 -22.30 -28.49 10.88
CA GLN A 217 -23.25 -27.54 10.29
C GLN A 217 -22.82 -26.99 8.92
N LEU A 218 -21.51 -26.98 8.62
CA LEU A 218 -20.96 -26.35 7.43
C LEU A 218 -20.48 -27.34 6.36
N ILE A 219 -20.10 -28.58 6.71
CA ILE A 219 -19.52 -29.56 5.78
C ILE A 219 -20.43 -29.85 4.55
N SER A 220 -21.75 -29.85 4.74
CA SER A 220 -22.75 -30.04 3.68
C SER A 220 -23.04 -28.76 2.87
N LYS A 221 -22.63 -27.59 3.37
CA LYS A 221 -22.88 -26.27 2.77
C LYS A 221 -21.68 -25.73 2.00
N ILE A 222 -20.50 -26.35 2.11
CA ILE A 222 -19.24 -25.96 1.43
C ILE A 222 -19.43 -25.48 -0.02
N PRO A 223 -20.02 -26.25 -0.95
CA PRO A 223 -20.14 -25.81 -2.34
C PRO A 223 -21.07 -24.59 -2.50
N HIS A 224 -22.05 -24.41 -1.62
CA HIS A 224 -22.91 -23.23 -1.59
C HIS A 224 -22.20 -22.01 -0.99
N ILE A 225 -21.31 -22.21 -0.02
CA ILE A 225 -20.51 -21.13 0.60
C ILE A 225 -19.47 -20.63 -0.39
N LEU A 226 -18.73 -21.54 -1.06
CA LEU A 226 -17.77 -21.18 -2.10
C LEU A 226 -18.46 -20.45 -3.26
N LYS A 227 -19.63 -20.92 -3.70
CA LYS A 227 -20.44 -20.19 -4.69
C LYS A 227 -20.84 -18.79 -4.20
N GLU A 228 -21.23 -18.63 -2.93
CA GLU A 228 -21.60 -17.31 -2.38
C GLU A 228 -20.39 -16.37 -2.22
N MET A 229 -19.18 -16.88 -2.03
CA MET A 229 -17.95 -16.07 -2.05
C MET A 229 -17.57 -15.65 -3.48
N TYR A 230 -17.71 -16.54 -4.45
CA TYR A 230 -17.51 -16.27 -5.88
C TYR A 230 -18.55 -15.26 -6.42
N ASP A 231 -19.84 -15.51 -6.20
CA ASP A 231 -20.96 -14.60 -6.56
C ASP A 231 -20.86 -13.22 -5.89
N ALA A 232 -20.05 -13.09 -4.84
CA ALA A 232 -19.80 -11.85 -4.12
C ALA A 232 -18.49 -11.15 -4.54
N ASP A 233 -17.79 -11.63 -5.57
CA ASP A 233 -16.50 -11.12 -6.06
C ASP A 233 -15.39 -11.16 -4.98
N LEU A 234 -15.45 -12.11 -4.05
CA LEU A 234 -14.46 -12.26 -2.97
C LEU A 234 -13.34 -13.26 -3.32
N LEU A 235 -13.58 -14.15 -4.27
CA LEU A 235 -12.64 -15.18 -4.72
C LEU A 235 -12.70 -15.30 -6.25
N GLU A 236 -11.54 -15.20 -6.89
CA GLU A 236 -11.38 -15.39 -8.33
C GLU A 236 -11.24 -16.89 -8.66
N GLU A 237 -11.67 -17.29 -9.86
CA GLU A 237 -11.71 -18.70 -10.29
C GLU A 237 -10.34 -19.40 -10.17
N GLU A 238 -9.29 -18.79 -10.71
CA GLU A 238 -7.91 -19.30 -10.65
C GLU A 238 -7.45 -19.63 -9.21
N VAL A 239 -7.87 -18.84 -8.21
CA VAL A 239 -7.45 -19.02 -6.81
C VAL A 239 -8.22 -20.20 -6.20
N ILE A 240 -9.50 -20.33 -6.53
CA ILE A 240 -10.33 -21.47 -6.11
C ILE A 240 -9.80 -22.77 -6.72
N LEU A 241 -9.45 -22.76 -8.01
CA LEU A 241 -8.90 -23.92 -8.71
C LEU A 241 -7.53 -24.33 -8.14
N GLY A 242 -6.60 -23.37 -7.97
CA GLY A 242 -5.29 -23.64 -7.39
C GLY A 242 -5.33 -24.16 -5.94
N TRP A 243 -6.27 -23.67 -5.14
CA TRP A 243 -6.52 -24.17 -3.77
C TRP A 243 -7.12 -25.59 -3.75
N ALA A 244 -7.98 -25.92 -4.71
CA ALA A 244 -8.61 -27.23 -4.80
C ALA A 244 -7.56 -28.33 -5.13
N GLU A 245 -6.56 -28.01 -5.95
CA GLU A 245 -5.51 -28.93 -6.38
C GLU A 245 -4.46 -29.19 -5.27
N LYS A 246 -4.11 -28.18 -4.47
CA LYS A 246 -3.11 -28.29 -3.39
C LYS A 246 -3.75 -28.38 -2.00
N ALA A 247 -3.79 -29.58 -1.42
CA ALA A 247 -4.24 -29.79 -0.05
C ALA A 247 -3.18 -29.35 0.98
N SER A 248 -3.37 -28.17 1.58
CA SER A 248 -2.54 -27.68 2.68
C SER A 248 -2.79 -28.47 3.98
N LYS A 249 -1.77 -28.50 4.85
CA LYS A 249 -1.85 -29.07 6.22
C LYS A 249 -1.74 -28.00 7.32
N LYS A 250 -1.52 -26.72 6.95
CA LYS A 250 -1.02 -25.69 7.88
C LYS A 250 -2.09 -25.11 8.81
N TYR A 251 -3.35 -25.08 8.37
CA TYR A 251 -4.46 -24.47 9.11
C TYR A 251 -5.45 -25.48 9.67
N VAL A 252 -5.60 -26.64 9.02
CA VAL A 252 -6.55 -27.69 9.41
C VAL A 252 -5.94 -29.08 9.23
N ALA A 253 -6.43 -30.05 10.01
CA ALA A 253 -5.99 -31.43 9.92
C ALA A 253 -6.15 -32.00 8.50
N LYS A 254 -5.15 -32.74 8.02
CA LYS A 254 -5.06 -33.24 6.63
C LYS A 254 -6.32 -33.98 6.16
N GLU A 255 -6.98 -34.72 7.03
CA GLU A 255 -8.19 -35.46 6.67
C GLU A 255 -9.41 -34.54 6.48
N LEU A 256 -9.55 -33.49 7.31
CA LEU A 256 -10.57 -32.46 7.10
C LEU A 256 -10.26 -31.63 5.84
N ALA A 257 -9.00 -31.29 5.59
CA ALA A 257 -8.58 -30.57 4.38
C ALA A 257 -8.98 -31.31 3.08
N LYS A 258 -8.86 -32.65 3.08
CA LYS A 258 -9.34 -33.52 2.00
C LYS A 258 -10.87 -33.53 1.94
N GLU A 259 -11.55 -33.72 3.08
CA GLU A 259 -13.02 -33.79 3.09
C GLU A 259 -13.63 -32.49 2.57
N ILE A 260 -13.11 -31.33 2.97
CA ILE A 260 -13.51 -30.01 2.47
C ILE A 260 -13.41 -29.95 0.94
N ARG A 261 -12.30 -30.44 0.36
CA ARG A 261 -12.09 -30.47 -1.10
C ARG A 261 -13.05 -31.45 -1.80
N VAL A 262 -13.28 -32.64 -1.24
CA VAL A 262 -14.28 -33.61 -1.76
C VAL A 262 -15.69 -33.01 -1.75
N LYS A 263 -16.05 -32.21 -0.74
CA LYS A 263 -17.34 -31.49 -0.72
C LYS A 263 -17.38 -30.30 -1.67
N ALA A 264 -16.22 -29.71 -2.00
CA ALA A 264 -16.10 -28.64 -2.98
C ALA A 264 -16.16 -29.13 -4.44
N GLU A 265 -15.81 -30.40 -4.71
CA GLU A 265 -15.79 -31.00 -6.06
C GLU A 265 -16.98 -30.62 -6.98
N PRO A 266 -18.26 -30.62 -6.54
CA PRO A 266 -19.38 -30.23 -7.40
C PRO A 266 -19.32 -28.77 -7.87
N PHE A 267 -18.76 -27.89 -7.04
CA PHE A 267 -18.56 -26.48 -7.37
C PHE A 267 -17.31 -26.27 -8.23
N ILE A 268 -16.20 -26.97 -7.93
CA ILE A 268 -14.99 -26.96 -8.77
C ILE A 268 -15.29 -27.49 -10.17
N LYS A 269 -16.11 -28.54 -10.29
CA LYS A 269 -16.57 -29.07 -11.57
C LYS A 269 -17.45 -28.06 -12.32
N TRP A 270 -18.33 -27.34 -11.62
CA TRP A 270 -19.16 -26.29 -12.23
C TRP A 270 -18.32 -25.12 -12.78
N LEU A 271 -17.27 -24.70 -12.06
CA LEU A 271 -16.29 -23.72 -12.55
C LEU A 271 -15.58 -24.23 -13.81
N LYS A 272 -14.95 -25.41 -13.74
CA LYS A 272 -14.24 -26.04 -14.89
C LYS A 272 -15.16 -26.36 -16.10
N GLU A 273 -16.47 -26.50 -15.90
CA GLU A 273 -17.46 -26.64 -16.98
C GLU A 273 -17.90 -25.31 -17.59
N ALA A 274 -17.65 -24.19 -16.91
CA ALA A 274 -17.88 -22.83 -17.42
C ALA A 274 -16.66 -22.29 -18.20
N GLU A 275 -15.44 -22.66 -17.81
CA GLU A 275 -14.18 -22.24 -18.45
C GLU A 275 -13.42 -23.41 -19.11
N GLU A 276 -13.84 -23.84 -20.30
CA GLU A 276 -13.10 -24.82 -21.12
C GLU A 276 -11.89 -24.20 -21.86
N GLU A 277 -11.03 -23.44 -21.16
CA GLU A 277 -9.63 -23.18 -21.56
C GLU A 277 -8.68 -23.17 -20.35
N SER A 278 -7.49 -23.75 -20.53
CA SER A 278 -6.52 -24.04 -19.45
C SER A 278 -5.53 -22.91 -19.22
N SER A 279 -5.21 -22.62 -17.95
CA SER A 279 -3.95 -21.97 -17.56
C SER A 279 -3.51 -22.41 -16.16
N GLY A 280 -2.52 -23.30 -16.10
CA GLY A 280 -1.82 -23.62 -14.85
C GLY A 280 -0.60 -22.73 -14.68
N ASN A 281 -0.52 -21.98 -13.57
CA ASN A 281 0.64 -21.15 -13.25
C ASN A 281 1.24 -21.59 -11.90
N GLU A 282 2.56 -21.78 -11.88
CA GLU A 282 3.32 -21.97 -10.65
C GLU A 282 3.71 -20.59 -10.11
N GLU A 283 3.24 -20.25 -8.91
CA GLU A 283 3.76 -19.11 -8.14
C GLU A 283 4.59 -19.65 -6.97
N GLU A 284 5.81 -19.15 -6.85
CA GLU A 284 6.68 -19.35 -5.69
C GLU A 284 6.33 -18.29 -4.64
N ASP A 285 5.81 -18.70 -3.48
CA ASP A 285 5.53 -17.78 -2.37
C ASP A 285 6.88 -17.39 -1.69
N GLU A 286 7.37 -16.17 -1.95
CA GLU A 286 8.64 -15.64 -1.39
C GLU A 286 8.56 -15.23 0.10
N ASP A 287 7.37 -15.27 0.70
CA ASP A 287 7.19 -15.04 2.13
C ASP A 287 7.28 -16.36 2.91
N GLU A 288 8.07 -16.38 3.99
CA GLU A 288 8.03 -17.47 4.98
C GLU A 288 6.59 -17.63 5.50
N ASN A 289 5.90 -18.64 4.98
CA ASN A 289 4.50 -18.91 5.32
C ASN A 289 4.41 -19.49 6.74
N ILE A 290 4.50 -18.58 7.71
CA ILE A 290 4.45 -18.78 9.15
C ILE A 290 3.08 -19.33 9.59
N GLU A 291 3.13 -20.23 10.56
CA GLU A 291 1.95 -20.82 11.19
C GLU A 291 1.31 -19.80 12.14
N VAL A 292 0.09 -19.35 11.82
CA VAL A 292 -0.79 -18.68 12.78
C VAL A 292 -1.86 -19.69 13.18
N VAL A 293 -1.51 -20.55 14.15
CA VAL A 293 -2.40 -21.58 14.69
C VAL A 293 -2.88 -21.14 16.08
N TYR A 294 -4.05 -20.51 16.13
CA TYR A 294 -4.68 -20.19 17.42
C TYR A 294 -5.16 -21.47 18.10
N SER A 295 -4.65 -21.74 19.30
CA SER A 295 -5.12 -22.86 20.12
C SER A 295 -6.50 -22.54 20.70
N ALA A 296 -7.49 -23.41 20.44
CA ALA A 296 -8.87 -23.21 20.87
C ALA A 296 -9.10 -23.33 22.39
N THR A 297 -8.05 -23.56 23.20
CA THR A 297 -8.15 -23.75 24.65
C THR A 297 -6.90 -23.33 25.41
N ALA A 298 -7.15 -22.64 26.54
CA ALA A 298 -6.24 -22.29 27.64
C ALA A 298 -5.53 -20.92 27.58
N SER A 299 -5.59 -20.24 28.74
CA SER A 299 -4.95 -18.94 29.00
C SER A 299 -3.51 -19.15 29.45
N VAL A 300 -2.60 -18.26 29.01
CA VAL A 300 -1.15 -18.21 29.28
C VAL A 300 -0.32 -19.30 28.58
N PRO A 301 0.61 -18.94 27.68
CA PRO A 301 1.57 -19.88 27.10
C PRO A 301 2.78 -20.10 28.03
N THR A 302 3.14 -21.37 28.23
CA THR A 302 4.43 -21.78 28.81
C THR A 302 5.34 -22.24 27.68
N VAL A 303 6.60 -21.80 27.67
CA VAL A 303 7.59 -22.14 26.63
C VAL A 303 8.39 -23.37 27.03
N GLU A 304 8.40 -24.40 26.18
CA GLU A 304 9.43 -25.46 26.20
C GLU A 304 10.18 -25.50 24.86
N THR A 305 11.50 -25.40 24.92
CA THR A 305 12.38 -25.53 23.75
C THR A 305 12.83 -26.98 23.58
N VAL A 306 12.41 -27.62 22.48
CA VAL A 306 12.86 -28.97 22.15
C VAL A 306 14.22 -28.90 21.45
N LYS A 307 15.23 -29.55 22.04
CA LYS A 307 16.58 -29.66 21.45
C LYS A 307 16.57 -30.61 20.24
N PRO A 308 17.38 -30.37 19.19
CA PRO A 308 17.50 -31.30 18.07
C PRO A 308 18.12 -32.62 18.54
N ALA A 309 17.51 -33.74 18.13
CA ALA A 309 18.03 -35.07 18.42
C ALA A 309 19.14 -35.46 17.45
N ASN A 310 20.24 -35.99 17.98
CA ASN A 310 21.25 -36.69 17.19
C ASN A 310 20.62 -37.91 16.50
N ASN A 311 20.57 -37.91 15.17
CA ASN A 311 20.58 -39.14 14.39
C ASN A 311 21.95 -39.27 13.72
N LYS A 312 22.53 -40.47 13.86
CA LYS A 312 23.70 -40.91 13.11
C LYS A 312 23.15 -41.64 11.89
N ASP A 313 23.59 -41.26 10.70
CA ASP A 313 23.34 -42.02 9.48
C ASP A 313 24.70 -42.38 8.86
N ASP A 314 25.13 -43.60 9.20
CA ASP A 314 26.09 -44.51 8.58
C ASP A 314 26.98 -44.02 7.42
N ASP A 315 28.30 -44.02 7.68
CA ASP A 315 29.34 -44.00 6.64
C ASP A 315 29.24 -45.26 5.76
N ILE A 316 29.00 -45.08 4.46
CA ILE A 316 29.06 -46.16 3.46
C ILE A 316 30.48 -46.19 2.86
N ASP A 317 31.30 -47.12 3.34
CA ASP A 317 32.66 -47.35 2.81
C ASP A 317 32.62 -47.78 1.34
N ILE A 318 33.18 -46.96 0.45
CA ILE A 318 33.15 -47.12 -1.01
C ILE A 318 34.52 -47.53 -1.60
N ASP A 319 35.21 -48.48 -0.97
CA ASP A 319 36.52 -48.99 -1.42
C ASP A 319 36.62 -50.54 -1.35
N ALA A 320 35.59 -51.23 -1.84
CA ALA A 320 35.56 -52.70 -1.94
C ALA A 320 34.90 -53.24 -3.22
N ILE A 321 35.61 -53.14 -4.35
CA ILE A 321 35.63 -54.10 -5.50
C ILE A 321 36.82 -53.78 -6.41
#